data_AF-A0A9W6ZE27-F1
#
_entry.id   AF-A0A9W6ZE27-F1
#
_cell.length_a   1.000
_cell.length_b   1.000
_cell.length_c   1.000
_cell.angle_alpha   90.00
_cell.angle_beta   90.00
_cell.angle_gamma   90.00
#
_symmetry.space_group_name_H-M   'P 1'
#
loop_
_entity.id
_entity.type
_entity.pdbx_description
1 polymer ?
#
loop_
_entity_poly.entity_id
_entity_poly.type
_entity_poly.pdbx_seq_one_letter_code
_entity_poly.pdbx_strand_id
1 'polypeptide(L)'
;MNLAVYLSSGNIEVTSKLEGDDIHLSTSSGSIVVSKLRAHRISLSAPSFVGVSSLVEAEDGRISGGRIRAKMLNGRNMHLTGTSCTPPSSLDPNLLSAFDDDDGGAKIDVGSLYTSDTSPAFISTKRDRGGPFGCAVRVKNSHGGLNVDVASEGEGGSSGVVDMYGRREAVVELGGISGSCNLKVEGGSSDDLSARVHFDSVFKSGWSSVSAESGDVELTVDRKVHSSIRMLSSGAPLTAIHTSLLDGSDPLPTESLSPAHLGRIDIKTNAFKPAVKFGEEEGGGVEYVEGDVFNDTAEPDSRFEVQAGNMKRDVVGGGGGKVDIEGASNSALDAFGQQKKDNHDGEDGDLHVITVGTGGGGAVSLETLEWMETIKRRFGMGGR
;
A
#
# COMPACT_ATOMS: atom_id res chain seq x y z
N MET A 1 -7.30 7.82 -31.18
CA MET A 1 -8.23 6.76 -31.62
C MET A 1 -9.12 6.44 -30.44
N ASN A 2 -10.44 6.33 -30.63
CA ASN A 2 -11.35 5.93 -29.56
C ASN A 2 -11.78 4.48 -29.84
N LEU A 3 -11.65 3.61 -28.85
CA LEU A 3 -12.08 2.22 -28.93
C LEU A 3 -13.03 1.93 -27.79
N ALA A 4 -14.19 1.38 -28.11
CA ALA A 4 -15.11 0.85 -27.12
C ALA A 4 -15.55 -0.56 -27.55
N VAL A 5 -15.30 -1.54 -26.70
CA VAL A 5 -15.68 -2.94 -26.88
C VAL A 5 -16.54 -3.36 -25.71
N TYR A 6 -17.76 -3.80 -26.01
CA TYR A 6 -18.72 -4.30 -25.04
C TYR A 6 -19.16 -5.70 -25.46
N LEU A 7 -18.88 -6.68 -24.61
CA LEU A 7 -19.34 -8.06 -24.78
C LEU A 7 -20.42 -8.38 -23.75
N SER A 8 -21.53 -8.96 -24.20
CA SER A 8 -22.52 -9.54 -23.29
C SER A 8 -22.00 -10.83 -22.65
N SER A 9 -21.09 -11.52 -23.32
CA SER A 9 -20.39 -12.69 -22.81
C SER A 9 -19.09 -12.95 -23.55
N GLY A 10 -18.14 -13.55 -22.86
CA GLY A 10 -16.86 -13.97 -23.40
C GLY A 10 -15.69 -13.14 -22.89
N ASN A 11 -14.49 -13.56 -23.29
CA ASN A 11 -13.24 -12.93 -22.88
C ASN A 11 -12.79 -11.90 -23.90
N ILE A 12 -12.20 -10.80 -23.42
CA ILE A 12 -11.49 -9.84 -24.26
C ILE A 12 -10.00 -10.05 -24.04
N GLU A 13 -9.27 -10.30 -25.12
CA GLU A 13 -7.83 -10.45 -25.08
C GLU A 13 -7.15 -9.43 -25.99
N VAL A 14 -6.25 -8.63 -25.42
CA VAL A 14 -5.39 -7.69 -26.16
C VAL A 14 -3.95 -8.16 -25.98
N THR A 15 -3.48 -9.02 -26.89
CA THR A 15 -2.19 -9.70 -26.80
C THR A 15 -0.99 -8.79 -27.09
N SER A 16 -1.21 -7.67 -27.77
CA SER A 16 -0.18 -6.70 -28.13
C SER A 16 -0.43 -5.33 -27.49
N LYS A 17 0.34 -4.33 -27.92
CA LYS A 17 0.12 -2.93 -27.55
C LYS A 17 -1.13 -2.38 -28.21
N LEU A 18 -1.98 -1.71 -27.43
CA LEU A 18 -3.09 -0.92 -27.92
C LEU A 18 -2.94 0.53 -27.43
N GLU A 19 -3.00 1.48 -28.36
CA GLU A 19 -2.90 2.91 -28.04
C GLU A 19 -4.11 3.68 -28.55
N GLY A 20 -4.59 4.63 -27.75
CA GLY A 20 -5.78 5.39 -28.03
C GLY A 20 -5.79 6.73 -27.30
N ASP A 21 -6.88 7.47 -27.49
CA ASP A 21 -7.23 8.61 -26.66
C ASP A 21 -8.18 8.13 -25.56
N ASP A 22 -9.17 7.32 -25.94
CA ASP A 22 -10.14 6.71 -25.04
C ASP A 22 -10.30 5.21 -25.34
N ILE A 23 -10.09 4.34 -24.35
CA ILE A 23 -10.21 2.88 -24.47
C ILE A 23 -11.17 2.35 -23.41
N HIS A 24 -12.31 1.80 -23.83
CA HIS A 24 -13.28 1.12 -22.97
C HIS A 24 -13.38 -0.34 -23.36
N LEU A 25 -13.00 -1.25 -22.46
CA LEU A 25 -13.17 -2.69 -22.62
C LEU A 25 -14.06 -3.19 -21.49
N SER A 26 -15.20 -3.78 -21.84
CA SER A 26 -16.13 -4.31 -20.85
C SER A 26 -16.75 -5.62 -21.31
N THR A 27 -16.89 -6.56 -20.38
CA THR A 27 -17.65 -7.79 -20.57
C THR A 27 -18.59 -8.02 -19.41
N SER A 28 -19.83 -8.45 -19.68
CA SER A 28 -20.81 -8.82 -18.64
C SER A 28 -20.61 -10.24 -18.10
N SER A 29 -19.80 -11.07 -18.76
CA SER A 29 -19.36 -12.37 -18.25
C SER A 29 -18.05 -12.78 -18.90
N GLY A 30 -17.12 -13.30 -18.09
CA GLY A 30 -15.76 -13.62 -18.53
C GLY A 30 -14.73 -12.62 -18.02
N SER A 31 -13.58 -12.59 -18.70
CA SER A 31 -12.36 -11.94 -18.24
C SER A 31 -11.79 -10.99 -19.30
N ILE A 32 -11.04 -10.00 -18.85
CA ILE A 32 -10.27 -9.10 -19.71
C ILE A 32 -8.79 -9.35 -19.43
N VAL A 33 -8.03 -9.70 -20.47
CA VAL A 33 -6.58 -9.84 -20.38
C VAL A 33 -5.94 -8.91 -21.39
N VAL A 34 -5.07 -8.03 -20.92
CA VAL A 34 -4.38 -7.06 -21.76
C VAL A 34 -2.88 -7.11 -21.51
N SER A 35 -2.10 -7.03 -22.59
CA SER A 35 -0.65 -6.91 -22.51
C SER A 35 -0.26 -5.48 -22.14
N LYS A 36 -0.52 -4.54 -23.06
CA LYS A 36 -0.14 -3.14 -22.88
C LYS A 36 -1.20 -2.19 -23.41
N LEU A 37 -1.68 -1.29 -22.56
CA LEU A 37 -2.60 -0.21 -22.94
C LEU A 37 -1.98 1.16 -22.66
N ARG A 38 -2.17 2.10 -23.59
CA ARG A 38 -1.79 3.51 -23.39
C ARG A 38 -2.87 4.43 -23.97
N ALA A 39 -3.50 5.23 -23.13
CA ALA A 39 -4.48 6.22 -23.57
C ALA A 39 -4.64 7.35 -22.55
N HIS A 40 -5.35 8.42 -22.88
CA HIS A 40 -5.69 9.41 -21.85
C HIS A 40 -6.70 8.82 -20.87
N ARG A 41 -7.69 8.07 -21.37
CA ARG A 41 -8.69 7.38 -20.54
C ARG A 41 -8.73 5.89 -20.84
N ILE A 42 -8.69 5.09 -19.78
CA ILE A 42 -8.82 3.63 -19.85
C ILE A 42 -9.88 3.16 -18.86
N SER A 43 -10.85 2.38 -19.33
CA SER A 43 -11.85 1.72 -18.50
C SER A 43 -11.87 0.23 -18.81
N LEU A 44 -11.57 -0.59 -17.80
CA LEU A 44 -11.61 -2.05 -17.86
C LEU A 44 -12.66 -2.55 -16.87
N SER A 45 -13.62 -3.35 -17.32
CA SER A 45 -14.66 -3.90 -16.45
C SER A 45 -15.01 -5.35 -16.81
N ALA A 46 -14.69 -6.28 -15.90
CA ALA A 46 -14.98 -7.70 -16.06
C ALA A 46 -15.36 -8.33 -14.71
N PRO A 47 -16.51 -9.02 -14.58
CA PRO A 47 -16.94 -9.58 -13.29
C PRO A 47 -16.04 -10.71 -12.79
N SER A 48 -15.36 -11.45 -13.68
CA SER A 48 -14.44 -12.52 -13.28
C SER A 48 -13.05 -11.94 -12.99
N PHE A 49 -12.27 -11.68 -14.03
CA PHE A 49 -10.86 -11.33 -13.89
C PHE A 49 -10.45 -10.21 -14.83
N VAL A 50 -9.60 -9.30 -14.34
CA VAL A 50 -8.85 -8.34 -15.16
C VAL A 50 -7.34 -8.58 -14.95
N GLY A 51 -6.66 -8.99 -16.02
CA GLY A 51 -5.22 -9.24 -16.03
C GLY A 51 -4.47 -8.23 -16.91
N VAL A 52 -3.46 -7.55 -16.34
CA VAL A 52 -2.52 -6.68 -17.05
C VAL A 52 -1.12 -7.30 -16.98
N SER A 53 -0.68 -7.94 -18.06
CA SER A 53 0.58 -8.69 -18.05
C SER A 53 1.83 -7.84 -18.25
N SER A 54 1.69 -6.60 -18.74
CA SER A 54 2.80 -5.66 -18.86
C SER A 54 2.50 -4.29 -18.25
N LEU A 55 1.67 -3.45 -18.87
CA LEU A 55 1.51 -2.05 -18.46
C LEU A 55 0.15 -1.48 -18.87
N VAL A 56 -0.49 -0.76 -17.95
CA VAL A 56 -1.53 0.23 -18.25
C VAL A 56 -0.97 1.61 -17.94
N GLU A 57 -0.97 2.49 -18.94
CA GLU A 57 -0.56 3.89 -18.82
C GLU A 57 -1.75 4.79 -19.17
N ALA A 58 -2.26 5.57 -18.20
CA ALA A 58 -3.41 6.45 -18.39
C ALA A 58 -3.38 7.75 -17.59
N GLU A 59 -4.07 8.79 -18.06
CA GLU A 59 -4.36 9.96 -17.22
C GLU A 59 -5.50 9.64 -16.24
N ASP A 60 -6.58 9.01 -16.69
CA ASP A 60 -7.67 8.45 -15.88
C ASP A 60 -7.85 6.97 -16.22
N GLY A 61 -7.44 6.09 -15.30
CA GLY A 61 -7.52 4.65 -15.43
C GLY A 61 -8.49 4.06 -14.42
N ARG A 62 -9.53 3.37 -14.88
CA ARG A 62 -10.53 2.70 -14.05
C ARG A 62 -10.53 1.21 -14.34
N ILE A 63 -10.24 0.41 -13.33
CA ILE A 63 -10.15 -1.04 -13.46
C ILE A 63 -11.08 -1.66 -12.43
N SER A 64 -12.07 -2.41 -12.91
CA SER A 64 -13.04 -3.10 -12.06
C SER A 64 -13.10 -4.58 -12.42
N GLY A 65 -13.04 -5.43 -11.41
CA GLY A 65 -13.33 -6.83 -11.61
C GLY A 65 -13.33 -7.67 -10.36
N GLY A 66 -13.78 -8.92 -10.49
CA GLY A 66 -13.84 -9.86 -9.38
C GLY A 66 -12.48 -10.09 -8.76
N ARG A 67 -11.50 -10.33 -9.63
CA ARG A 67 -10.06 -10.34 -9.34
C ARG A 67 -9.32 -9.41 -10.30
N ILE A 68 -8.35 -8.68 -9.79
CA ILE A 68 -7.49 -7.79 -10.57
C ILE A 68 -6.03 -8.20 -10.33
N ARG A 69 -5.30 -8.54 -11.38
CA ARG A 69 -3.84 -8.66 -11.34
C ARG A 69 -3.23 -7.69 -12.33
N ALA A 70 -2.36 -6.80 -11.88
CA ALA A 70 -1.65 -5.88 -12.74
C ALA A 70 -0.16 -5.84 -12.44
N LYS A 71 0.67 -6.15 -13.44
CA LYS A 71 2.12 -6.07 -13.30
C LYS A 71 2.60 -4.64 -13.07
N MET A 72 2.10 -3.70 -13.86
CA MET A 72 2.45 -2.29 -13.75
C MET A 72 1.26 -1.40 -14.11
N LEU A 73 1.00 -0.43 -13.26
CA LEU A 73 0.04 0.64 -13.47
C LEU A 73 0.76 1.98 -13.35
N ASN A 74 0.58 2.84 -14.35
CA ASN A 74 1.13 4.19 -14.35
C ASN A 74 0.02 5.16 -14.73
N GLY A 75 -0.29 6.11 -13.86
CA GLY A 75 -1.26 7.11 -14.22
C GLY A 75 -1.46 8.19 -13.19
N ARG A 76 -2.18 9.24 -13.59
CA ARG A 76 -2.48 10.36 -12.71
C ARG A 76 -3.64 10.02 -11.78
N ASN A 77 -4.75 9.50 -12.31
CA ASN A 77 -5.92 9.12 -11.52
C ASN A 77 -6.21 7.64 -11.76
N MET A 78 -5.70 6.77 -10.88
CA MET A 78 -5.91 5.32 -10.98
C MET A 78 -6.93 4.86 -9.95
N HIS A 79 -8.03 4.25 -10.41
CA HIS A 79 -9.08 3.69 -9.58
C HIS A 79 -9.21 2.19 -9.82
N LEU A 80 -8.99 1.38 -8.79
CA LEU A 80 -9.16 -0.06 -8.82
C LEU A 80 -10.29 -0.45 -7.88
N THR A 81 -11.26 -1.22 -8.39
CA THR A 81 -12.39 -1.69 -7.60
C THR A 81 -12.55 -3.19 -7.75
N GLY A 82 -12.28 -3.90 -6.66
CA GLY A 82 -12.49 -5.34 -6.58
C GLY A 82 -13.96 -5.62 -6.29
N THR A 83 -14.70 -6.14 -7.27
CA THR A 83 -16.11 -6.48 -7.13
C THR A 83 -16.28 -7.83 -6.44
N SER A 84 -17.44 -8.09 -5.84
CA SER A 84 -17.72 -9.43 -5.31
C SER A 84 -17.66 -10.45 -6.44
N CYS A 85 -16.84 -11.49 -6.26
CA CYS A 85 -16.93 -12.66 -7.12
C CYS A 85 -18.19 -13.40 -6.70
N THR A 86 -19.29 -13.30 -7.45
CA THR A 86 -20.34 -14.31 -7.32
C THR A 86 -19.71 -15.63 -7.76
N PRO A 87 -19.52 -16.63 -6.88
CA PRO A 87 -19.01 -17.90 -7.34
C PRO A 87 -20.03 -18.41 -8.36
N PRO A 88 -19.65 -18.61 -9.64
CA PRO A 88 -20.42 -19.53 -10.45
C PRO A 88 -20.42 -20.85 -9.67
N SER A 89 -21.42 -21.69 -9.86
CA SER A 89 -21.50 -23.04 -9.27
C SER A 89 -20.24 -23.90 -9.52
N SER A 90 -19.32 -23.45 -10.36
CA SER A 90 -17.90 -23.77 -10.37
C SER A 90 -17.07 -22.47 -10.34
N LEU A 91 -16.20 -22.28 -9.33
CA LEU A 91 -15.16 -21.24 -9.36
C LEU A 91 -14.39 -21.35 -10.69
N ASP A 92 -14.25 -20.24 -11.42
CA ASP A 92 -13.43 -20.19 -12.63
C ASP A 92 -11.99 -20.54 -12.21
N PRO A 93 -11.39 -21.63 -12.72
CA PRO A 93 -10.03 -22.04 -12.34
C PRO A 93 -9.00 -20.95 -12.59
N ASN A 94 -9.26 -20.02 -13.54
CA ASN A 94 -8.38 -18.90 -13.82
C ASN A 94 -8.34 -17.84 -12.70
N LEU A 95 -9.35 -17.79 -11.82
CA LEU A 95 -9.34 -16.89 -10.67
C LEU A 95 -8.31 -17.30 -9.61
N LEU A 96 -8.06 -18.59 -9.50
CA LEU A 96 -7.20 -19.18 -8.45
C LEU A 96 -5.79 -19.49 -8.93
N SER A 97 -5.58 -19.64 -10.24
CA SER A 97 -4.25 -19.83 -10.80
C SER A 97 -3.47 -18.52 -10.79
N ALA A 98 -2.18 -18.60 -10.44
CA ALA A 98 -1.24 -17.51 -10.66
C ALA A 98 -1.24 -17.11 -12.15
N PHE A 99 -1.47 -15.81 -12.40
CA PHE A 99 -1.47 -15.24 -13.74
C PHE A 99 -0.05 -15.06 -14.29
N ASP A 100 0.91 -14.80 -13.41
CA ASP A 100 2.34 -14.69 -13.70
C ASP A 100 3.17 -15.07 -12.46
N ASP A 101 4.49 -15.16 -12.60
CA ASP A 101 5.40 -15.60 -11.53
C ASP A 101 5.43 -14.68 -10.29
N ASP A 102 4.93 -13.44 -10.41
CA ASP A 102 4.89 -12.44 -9.33
C ASP A 102 3.46 -12.24 -8.77
N ASP A 103 2.51 -13.04 -9.24
CA ASP A 103 1.14 -13.05 -8.77
C ASP A 103 1.05 -13.69 -7.37
N GLY A 104 0.76 -12.87 -6.36
CA GLY A 104 0.64 -13.28 -4.96
C GLY A 104 -0.75 -13.81 -4.61
N GLY A 105 -1.69 -13.87 -5.56
CA GLY A 105 -3.00 -14.47 -5.34
C GLY A 105 -3.99 -13.58 -4.59
N ALA A 106 -3.68 -12.29 -4.38
CA ALA A 106 -4.63 -11.35 -3.78
C ALA A 106 -5.82 -11.07 -4.72
N LYS A 107 -6.93 -10.59 -4.15
CA LYS A 107 -8.11 -10.15 -4.94
C LYS A 107 -7.76 -8.97 -5.84
N ILE A 108 -7.02 -7.99 -5.32
CA ILE A 108 -6.35 -6.96 -6.09
C ILE A 108 -4.85 -7.10 -5.85
N ASP A 109 -4.11 -7.53 -6.86
CA ASP A 109 -2.67 -7.70 -6.81
C ASP A 109 -1.97 -6.78 -7.83
N VAL A 110 -1.17 -5.83 -7.34
CA VAL A 110 -0.43 -4.87 -8.15
C VAL A 110 1.07 -4.99 -7.90
N GLY A 111 1.84 -5.31 -8.94
CA GLY A 111 3.31 -5.44 -8.85
C GLY A 111 4.04 -4.11 -8.70
N SER A 112 3.61 -3.08 -9.44
CA SER A 112 4.15 -1.72 -9.33
C SER A 112 3.12 -0.68 -9.72
N LEU A 113 2.96 0.33 -8.87
CA LEU A 113 2.04 1.43 -9.08
C LEU A 113 2.80 2.76 -9.08
N TYR A 114 2.57 3.58 -10.10
CA TYR A 114 3.16 4.91 -10.25
C TYR A 114 2.04 5.94 -10.38
N THR A 115 1.93 6.81 -9.39
CA THR A 115 1.00 7.94 -9.33
C THR A 115 1.70 9.19 -8.81
N SER A 116 0.98 10.31 -8.67
CA SER A 116 1.47 11.50 -7.96
C SER A 116 0.76 11.63 -6.61
N ASP A 117 1.40 12.22 -5.58
CA ASP A 117 0.72 12.45 -4.29
C ASP A 117 -0.45 13.45 -4.40
N THR A 118 -0.41 14.32 -5.39
CA THR A 118 -1.52 15.26 -5.69
C THR A 118 -2.71 14.57 -6.37
N SER A 119 -2.55 13.33 -6.82
CA SER A 119 -3.59 12.53 -7.47
C SER A 119 -3.35 11.07 -7.10
N PRO A 120 -3.65 10.69 -5.84
CA PRO A 120 -3.33 9.37 -5.34
C PRO A 120 -4.12 8.29 -6.09
N ALA A 121 -3.56 7.07 -6.15
CA ALA A 121 -4.35 5.92 -6.56
C ALA A 121 -5.41 5.59 -5.51
N PHE A 122 -6.55 5.09 -5.94
CA PHE A 122 -7.61 4.62 -5.07
C PHE A 122 -7.87 3.14 -5.34
N ILE A 123 -7.69 2.32 -4.33
CA ILE A 123 -7.98 0.89 -4.37
C ILE A 123 -9.09 0.63 -3.36
N SER A 124 -10.21 0.09 -3.83
CA SER A 124 -11.32 -0.29 -2.96
C SER A 124 -11.77 -1.72 -3.21
N THR A 125 -12.01 -2.48 -2.15
CA THR A 125 -12.62 -3.80 -2.28
C THR A 125 -13.31 -4.25 -1.01
N LYS A 126 -14.09 -5.33 -1.16
CA LYS A 126 -14.64 -6.07 -0.03
C LYS A 126 -13.92 -7.39 0.09
N ARG A 127 -13.55 -7.76 1.31
CA ARG A 127 -13.04 -9.09 1.62
C ARG A 127 -14.21 -10.07 1.59
N ASP A 128 -14.14 -11.03 0.67
CA ASP A 128 -15.12 -12.11 0.58
C ASP A 128 -14.74 -13.17 1.63
N ARG A 129 -15.46 -13.24 2.77
CA ARG A 129 -15.20 -14.29 3.78
C ARG A 129 -15.47 -15.68 3.20
N GLY A 130 -14.52 -16.60 3.37
CA GLY A 130 -14.56 -17.92 2.72
C GLY A 130 -14.39 -17.86 1.20
N GLY A 131 -14.05 -16.67 0.68
CA GLY A 131 -13.70 -16.46 -0.71
C GLY A 131 -12.35 -17.09 -1.05
N PRO A 132 -12.05 -17.18 -2.35
CA PRO A 132 -10.84 -17.83 -2.84
C PRO A 132 -9.53 -17.11 -2.48
N PHE A 133 -9.59 -15.86 -2.00
CA PHE A 133 -8.44 -15.00 -1.79
C PHE A 133 -8.18 -14.82 -0.29
N GLY A 134 -6.98 -15.20 0.17
CA GLY A 134 -6.54 -14.96 1.55
C GLY A 134 -6.25 -13.49 1.82
N CYS A 135 -5.61 -12.82 0.86
CA CYS A 135 -5.33 -11.38 0.85
C CYS A 135 -6.33 -10.60 -0.04
N ALA A 136 -6.86 -9.48 0.45
CA ALA A 136 -7.77 -8.63 -0.31
C ALA A 136 -7.00 -7.68 -1.24
N VAL A 137 -5.95 -7.04 -0.74
CA VAL A 137 -5.14 -6.08 -1.52
C VAL A 137 -3.67 -6.34 -1.27
N ARG A 138 -2.93 -6.59 -2.35
CA ARG A 138 -1.47 -6.62 -2.35
C ARG A 138 -0.95 -5.59 -3.34
N VAL A 139 -0.16 -4.63 -2.87
CA VAL A 139 0.61 -3.71 -3.71
C VAL A 139 2.06 -3.90 -3.37
N LYS A 140 2.87 -4.42 -4.29
CA LYS A 140 4.27 -4.79 -3.98
C LYS A 140 5.20 -3.58 -3.91
N ASN A 141 4.97 -2.57 -4.75
CA ASN A 141 5.66 -1.28 -4.73
C ASN A 141 4.70 -0.18 -5.17
N SER A 142 4.73 0.96 -4.49
CA SER A 142 3.96 2.15 -4.86
C SER A 142 4.85 3.38 -4.83
N HIS A 143 4.79 4.18 -5.89
CA HIS A 143 5.44 5.49 -5.97
C HIS A 143 4.36 6.56 -6.13
N GLY A 144 4.39 7.56 -5.24
CA GLY A 144 3.33 8.57 -5.11
C GLY A 144 2.25 8.16 -4.12
N GLY A 145 1.14 8.89 -4.15
CA GLY A 145 0.06 8.74 -3.17
C GLY A 145 -0.78 7.49 -3.41
N LEU A 146 -1.14 6.80 -2.33
CA LEU A 146 -1.95 5.59 -2.34
C LEU A 146 -3.06 5.64 -1.27
N ASN A 147 -4.30 5.43 -1.70
CA ASN A 147 -5.46 5.27 -0.83
C ASN A 147 -6.02 3.86 -1.00
N VAL A 148 -6.15 3.13 0.10
CA VAL A 148 -6.66 1.75 0.12
C VAL A 148 -7.80 1.67 1.13
N ASP A 149 -8.95 1.20 0.67
CA ASP A 149 -10.14 0.98 1.49
C ASP A 149 -10.60 -0.47 1.34
N VAL A 150 -10.59 -1.21 2.45
CA VAL A 150 -11.02 -2.61 2.48
C VAL A 150 -12.08 -2.77 3.55
N ALA A 151 -13.27 -3.20 3.14
CA ALA A 151 -14.34 -3.56 4.07
C ALA A 151 -14.52 -5.08 4.15
N SER A 152 -14.75 -5.61 5.35
CA SER A 152 -15.13 -7.01 5.58
C SER A 152 -16.63 -7.10 5.88
N GLU A 153 -17.37 -7.93 5.13
CA GLU A 153 -18.78 -8.21 5.43
C GLU A 153 -18.93 -9.43 6.36
N GLY A 154 -19.68 -9.25 7.45
CA GLY A 154 -20.23 -10.34 8.28
C GLY A 154 -19.66 -10.47 9.70
N GLU A 155 -20.49 -10.88 10.66
CA GLU A 155 -20.10 -11.37 11.98
C GLU A 155 -20.10 -12.91 11.96
N GLY A 156 -19.00 -13.54 12.38
CA GLY A 156 -18.91 -14.99 12.52
C GLY A 156 -18.05 -15.71 11.47
N GLY A 157 -17.05 -16.45 11.97
CA GLY A 157 -16.25 -17.42 11.22
C GLY A 157 -14.80 -16.98 11.03
N SER A 158 -13.92 -17.41 11.94
CA SER A 158 -12.47 -17.37 11.73
C SER A 158 -12.09 -18.44 10.70
N SER A 159 -11.75 -18.01 9.50
CA SER A 159 -10.94 -18.82 8.61
C SER A 159 -9.58 -18.15 8.56
N GLY A 160 -8.80 -18.33 9.62
CA GLY A 160 -7.38 -17.99 9.59
C GLY A 160 -6.76 -18.79 8.46
N VAL A 161 -6.64 -18.18 7.29
CA VAL A 161 -5.81 -18.71 6.21
C VAL A 161 -4.40 -18.47 6.71
N VAL A 162 -3.85 -19.56 7.23
CA VAL A 162 -2.49 -19.62 7.70
C VAL A 162 -1.66 -20.06 6.49
N ASP A 163 -0.61 -19.32 6.17
CA ASP A 163 0.30 -19.70 5.10
C ASP A 163 0.97 -21.06 5.40
N MET A 164 1.72 -21.59 4.44
CA MET A 164 2.44 -22.87 4.60
C MET A 164 3.45 -22.88 5.77
N TYR A 165 3.77 -21.71 6.33
CA TYR A 165 4.71 -21.52 7.43
C TYR A 165 4.02 -21.27 8.77
N GLY A 166 2.69 -21.36 8.85
CA GLY A 166 2.00 -21.15 10.10
C GLY A 166 1.68 -19.67 10.40
N ARG A 167 1.86 -18.75 9.45
CA ARG A 167 1.62 -17.32 9.67
C ARG A 167 0.25 -16.85 9.19
N ARG A 168 -0.35 -15.94 9.95
CA ARG A 168 -1.60 -15.27 9.56
C ARG A 168 -1.34 -14.42 8.32
N GLU A 169 -2.13 -14.65 7.27
CA GLU A 169 -2.07 -13.82 6.05
C GLU A 169 -2.68 -12.45 6.33
N ALA A 170 -2.02 -11.38 5.88
CA ALA A 170 -2.53 -10.03 6.06
C ALA A 170 -3.69 -9.77 5.08
N VAL A 171 -4.77 -9.14 5.55
CA VAL A 171 -5.87 -8.71 4.66
C VAL A 171 -5.35 -7.72 3.62
N VAL A 172 -4.45 -6.83 4.02
CA VAL A 172 -3.77 -5.88 3.14
C VAL A 172 -2.25 -5.99 3.30
N GLU A 173 -1.54 -6.14 2.18
CA GLU A 173 -0.08 -6.10 2.11
C GLU A 173 0.39 -4.97 1.18
N LEU A 174 0.95 -3.93 1.77
CA LEU A 174 1.55 -2.80 1.06
C LEU A 174 3.07 -2.87 1.20
N GLY A 175 3.72 -3.37 0.16
CA GLY A 175 5.17 -3.36 0.00
C GLY A 175 5.65 -2.06 -0.63
N GLY A 176 6.81 -1.60 -0.19
CA GLY A 176 7.60 -0.58 -0.86
C GLY A 176 6.87 0.71 -1.17
N ILE A 177 6.32 1.36 -0.14
CA ILE A 177 5.64 2.64 -0.28
C ILE A 177 6.67 3.77 -0.31
N SER A 178 6.69 4.48 -1.43
CA SER A 178 7.48 5.68 -1.68
C SER A 178 6.54 6.87 -1.88
N GLY A 179 6.03 7.42 -0.79
CA GLY A 179 5.08 8.52 -0.81
C GLY A 179 4.08 8.52 0.35
N SER A 180 2.93 9.15 0.13
CA SER A 180 1.82 9.16 1.09
C SER A 180 0.96 7.90 0.99
N CYS A 181 0.47 7.40 2.13
CA CYS A 181 -0.41 6.24 2.18
C CYS A 181 -1.57 6.48 3.15
N ASN A 182 -2.80 6.27 2.69
CA ASN A 182 -4.00 6.19 3.55
C ASN A 182 -4.62 4.80 3.41
N LEU A 183 -4.51 3.99 4.46
CA LEU A 183 -5.09 2.66 4.54
C LEU A 183 -6.20 2.64 5.58
N LYS A 184 -7.37 2.15 5.17
CA LYS A 184 -8.50 1.86 6.03
C LYS A 184 -8.94 0.41 5.86
N VAL A 185 -8.97 -0.33 6.96
CA VAL A 185 -9.52 -1.68 7.03
C VAL A 185 -10.70 -1.68 7.99
N GLU A 186 -11.91 -1.82 7.44
CA GLU A 186 -13.16 -1.86 8.19
C GLU A 186 -13.68 -3.29 8.34
N GLY A 187 -14.27 -3.58 9.49
CA GLY A 187 -14.71 -4.90 9.89
C GLY A 187 -13.54 -5.87 10.11
N GLY A 188 -13.89 -7.13 10.39
CA GLY A 188 -12.90 -8.18 10.66
C GLY A 188 -13.11 -8.84 12.01
N SER A 189 -12.22 -9.77 12.33
CA SER A 189 -12.12 -10.35 13.67
C SER A 189 -10.76 -9.99 14.24
N SER A 190 -10.65 -9.90 15.57
CA SER A 190 -9.38 -9.63 16.26
C SER A 190 -8.30 -10.69 15.98
N ASP A 191 -8.69 -11.86 15.46
CA ASP A 191 -7.80 -12.96 15.14
C ASP A 191 -7.13 -12.86 13.76
N ASP A 192 -7.50 -11.89 12.93
CA ASP A 192 -6.88 -11.70 11.62
C ASP A 192 -5.76 -10.66 11.68
N LEU A 193 -4.67 -10.88 10.92
CA LEU A 193 -3.70 -9.84 10.64
C LEU A 193 -4.33 -8.88 9.62
N SER A 194 -4.54 -7.63 10.02
CA SER A 194 -5.31 -6.69 9.19
C SER A 194 -4.45 -6.02 8.14
N ALA A 195 -3.24 -5.59 8.50
CA ALA A 195 -2.38 -4.88 7.56
C ALA A 195 -0.90 -5.13 7.80
N ARG A 196 -0.15 -5.27 6.70
CA ARG A 196 1.30 -5.16 6.65
C ARG A 196 1.66 -3.99 5.74
N VAL A 197 2.32 -2.96 6.28
CA VAL A 197 2.70 -1.77 5.53
C VAL A 197 4.20 -1.53 5.63
N HIS A 198 4.86 -1.39 4.49
CA HIS A 198 6.27 -1.09 4.41
C HIS A 198 6.53 0.26 3.72
N PHE A 199 7.13 1.19 4.45
CA PHE A 199 7.59 2.47 3.88
C PHE A 199 9.05 2.37 3.48
N ASP A 200 9.32 2.53 2.18
CA ASP A 200 10.67 2.61 1.62
C ASP A 200 11.19 4.05 1.67
N SER A 201 10.33 5.01 1.35
CA SER A 201 10.65 6.44 1.44
C SER A 201 9.39 7.26 1.72
N VAL A 202 9.58 8.40 2.37
CA VAL A 202 8.50 9.34 2.68
C VAL A 202 8.93 10.77 2.32
N PHE A 203 7.99 11.58 1.86
CA PHE A 203 8.25 13.00 1.62
C PHE A 203 8.29 13.77 2.93
N LYS A 204 9.22 14.72 3.05
CA LYS A 204 9.22 15.69 4.15
C LYS A 204 7.87 16.43 4.20
N SER A 205 7.38 16.76 5.39
CA SER A 205 6.10 17.47 5.62
C SER A 205 4.83 16.80 5.06
N GLY A 206 4.86 15.48 4.82
CA GLY A 206 3.69 14.72 4.41
C GLY A 206 2.98 14.01 5.56
N TRP A 207 1.84 13.39 5.27
CA TRP A 207 1.08 12.60 6.23
C TRP A 207 0.66 11.25 5.61
N SER A 208 0.71 10.20 6.42
CA SER A 208 0.20 8.88 6.09
C SER A 208 -0.62 8.35 7.26
N SER A 209 -1.69 7.64 6.96
CA SER A 209 -2.61 7.06 7.95
C SER A 209 -2.84 5.59 7.66
N VAL A 210 -2.72 4.75 8.69
CA VAL A 210 -3.04 3.33 8.64
C VAL A 210 -4.01 3.03 9.77
N SER A 211 -5.21 2.58 9.43
CA SER A 211 -6.26 2.30 10.41
C SER A 211 -6.91 0.94 10.15
N ALA A 212 -7.09 0.18 11.22
CA ALA A 212 -7.80 -1.10 11.20
C ALA A 212 -8.81 -1.17 12.36
N GLU A 213 -10.09 -1.46 12.08
CA GLU A 213 -11.11 -1.55 13.14
C GLU A 213 -10.87 -2.72 14.10
N SER A 214 -10.23 -3.78 13.61
CA SER A 214 -9.84 -4.96 14.37
C SER A 214 -8.56 -5.56 13.77
N GLY A 215 -7.88 -6.42 14.52
CA GLY A 215 -6.72 -7.19 14.04
C GLY A 215 -5.39 -6.46 14.07
N ASP A 216 -4.30 -7.19 13.83
CA ASP A 216 -2.95 -6.66 14.00
C ASP A 216 -2.53 -5.75 12.83
N VAL A 217 -1.70 -4.75 13.13
CA VAL A 217 -1.05 -3.90 12.12
C VAL A 217 0.46 -3.97 12.29
N GLU A 218 1.15 -4.40 11.25
CA GLU A 218 2.61 -4.46 11.19
C GLU A 218 3.14 -3.33 10.30
N LEU A 219 3.93 -2.45 10.89
CA LEU A 219 4.60 -1.35 10.22
C LEU A 219 6.09 -1.62 10.13
N THR A 220 6.62 -1.61 8.91
CA THR A 220 8.06 -1.71 8.67
C THR A 220 8.57 -0.46 7.97
N VAL A 221 9.65 0.11 8.47
CA VAL A 221 10.25 1.31 7.90
C VAL A 221 11.67 1.01 7.40
N ASP A 222 11.97 1.38 6.16
CA ASP A 222 13.29 1.14 5.56
C ASP A 222 14.36 2.10 6.10
N ARG A 223 15.62 1.87 5.73
CA ARG A 223 16.74 2.76 6.10
C ARG A 223 16.55 4.17 5.53
N LYS A 224 17.02 5.20 6.25
CA LYS A 224 16.94 6.62 5.84
C LYS A 224 15.53 7.23 5.80
N VAL A 225 14.50 6.50 6.23
CA VAL A 225 13.18 7.10 6.49
C VAL A 225 13.24 7.82 7.83
N HIS A 226 12.94 9.12 7.79
CA HIS A 226 12.87 10.00 8.96
C HIS A 226 11.43 10.46 9.09
N SER A 227 10.76 10.04 10.16
CA SER A 227 9.33 10.28 10.34
C SER A 227 8.99 10.39 11.81
N SER A 228 8.03 11.26 12.13
CA SER A 228 7.28 11.16 13.37
C SER A 228 6.24 10.06 13.22
N ILE A 229 6.10 9.19 14.22
CA ILE A 229 5.17 8.07 14.20
C ILE A 229 4.26 8.14 15.45
N ARG A 230 2.96 8.09 15.21
CA ARG A 230 1.91 8.02 16.23
C ARG A 230 1.20 6.69 16.14
N MET A 231 1.20 5.93 17.22
CA MET A 231 0.63 4.58 17.29
C MET A 231 -0.44 4.53 18.37
N LEU A 232 -1.58 3.94 18.02
CA LEU A 232 -2.71 3.73 18.91
C LEU A 232 -3.18 2.27 18.80
N SER A 233 -3.29 1.58 19.93
CA SER A 233 -3.93 0.27 20.05
C SER A 233 -5.05 0.35 21.07
N SER A 234 -6.22 -0.18 20.75
CA SER A 234 -7.38 -0.17 21.64
C SER A 234 -8.16 -1.47 21.61
N GLY A 235 -8.67 -1.87 22.79
CA GLY A 235 -9.66 -2.91 22.96
C GLY A 235 -11.04 -2.54 22.41
N ALA A 236 -11.33 -1.25 22.23
CA ALA A 236 -12.56 -0.75 21.62
C ALA A 236 -12.42 -0.57 20.09
N PRO A 237 -13.52 -0.58 19.33
CA PRO A 237 -13.48 -0.20 17.91
C PRO A 237 -12.93 1.22 17.72
N LEU A 238 -12.08 1.42 16.71
CA LEU A 238 -11.50 2.74 16.40
C LEU A 238 -12.56 3.80 16.07
N THR A 239 -13.73 3.41 15.56
CA THR A 239 -14.83 4.36 15.33
C THR A 239 -15.27 5.09 16.60
N ALA A 240 -15.04 4.50 17.78
CA ALA A 240 -15.29 5.13 19.07
C ALA A 240 -14.12 6.05 19.52
N ILE A 241 -12.92 5.87 18.97
CA ILE A 241 -11.72 6.64 19.30
C ILE A 241 -11.48 7.61 18.16
N HIS A 242 -12.10 8.77 18.32
CA HIS A 242 -12.06 9.87 17.38
C HIS A 242 -10.65 10.08 16.77
N THR A 243 -10.59 10.16 15.44
CA THR A 243 -9.38 10.45 14.64
C THR A 243 -8.66 11.75 15.04
N SER A 244 -9.24 12.56 15.94
CA SER A 244 -8.63 13.77 16.49
C SER A 244 -7.33 13.50 17.26
N LEU A 245 -7.12 12.30 17.81
CA LEU A 245 -5.82 11.92 18.39
C LEU A 245 -4.71 11.83 17.36
N LEU A 246 -5.07 11.40 16.16
CA LEU A 246 -4.15 11.20 15.04
C LEU A 246 -3.83 12.54 14.36
N ASP A 247 -4.78 13.48 14.41
CA ASP A 247 -4.65 14.86 13.92
C ASP A 247 -3.98 15.80 14.93
N GLY A 248 -3.63 15.32 16.13
CA GLY A 248 -2.86 16.06 17.14
C GLY A 248 -3.60 17.20 17.82
N SER A 249 -4.95 17.21 17.81
CA SER A 249 -5.73 18.36 18.25
C SER A 249 -6.20 18.34 19.72
N ASP A 250 -6.23 17.20 20.43
CA ASP A 250 -6.58 17.18 21.87
C ASP A 250 -6.18 15.85 22.58
N PRO A 251 -5.85 15.88 23.89
CA PRO A 251 -5.65 14.68 24.70
C PRO A 251 -6.97 13.95 25.03
N LEU A 252 -6.90 12.62 25.20
CA LEU A 252 -8.05 11.72 25.44
C LEU A 252 -8.90 12.09 26.67
N PRO A 253 -10.24 11.86 26.60
CA PRO A 253 -11.06 11.65 27.78
C PRO A 253 -10.79 10.25 28.38
N THR A 254 -10.32 10.21 29.62
CA THR A 254 -9.90 9.03 30.41
C THR A 254 -11.04 8.11 30.91
N GLU A 255 -12.24 8.12 30.32
CA GLU A 255 -13.38 7.39 30.90
C GLU A 255 -13.50 5.93 30.41
N SER A 256 -13.11 5.02 31.32
CA SER A 256 -13.52 3.61 31.50
C SER A 256 -13.82 2.77 30.25
N LEU A 257 -12.78 2.20 29.66
CA LEU A 257 -12.89 1.06 28.74
C LEU A 257 -12.64 -0.24 29.51
N SER A 258 -13.41 -1.28 29.20
CA SER A 258 -13.36 -2.56 29.92
C SER A 258 -12.04 -3.31 29.67
N PRO A 259 -11.51 -4.05 30.66
CA PRO A 259 -10.14 -4.61 30.66
C PRO A 259 -9.99 -5.88 29.79
N ALA A 260 -10.84 -6.09 28.79
CA ALA A 260 -10.97 -7.41 28.15
C ALA A 260 -9.81 -7.75 27.19
N HIS A 261 -9.13 -6.77 26.59
CA HIS A 261 -8.01 -7.01 25.70
C HIS A 261 -6.96 -5.91 25.89
N LEU A 262 -5.76 -6.30 26.35
CA LEU A 262 -4.62 -5.41 26.47
C LEU A 262 -4.23 -4.93 25.07
N GLY A 263 -4.37 -3.63 24.82
CA GLY A 263 -3.71 -3.01 23.68
C GLY A 263 -2.21 -3.30 23.76
N ARG A 264 -1.59 -3.57 22.61
CA ARG A 264 -0.19 -4.00 22.56
C ARG A 264 0.54 -3.29 21.42
N ILE A 265 1.32 -2.28 21.76
CA ILE A 265 2.27 -1.63 20.87
C ILE A 265 3.65 -2.27 21.12
N ASP A 266 4.15 -3.00 20.12
CA ASP A 266 5.44 -3.69 20.16
C ASP A 266 6.46 -2.99 19.24
N ILE A 267 7.44 -2.32 19.85
CA ILE A 267 8.50 -1.59 19.13
C ILE A 267 9.76 -2.44 19.14
N LYS A 268 10.11 -3.01 17.99
CA LYS A 268 11.26 -3.91 17.84
C LYS A 268 12.42 -3.23 17.12
N THR A 269 12.63 -1.95 17.39
CA THR A 269 13.72 -1.16 16.82
C THR A 269 14.30 -0.20 17.84
N ASN A 270 15.62 -0.02 17.78
CA ASN A 270 16.33 1.00 18.57
C ASN A 270 16.36 2.38 17.87
N ALA A 271 15.90 2.46 16.61
CA ALA A 271 15.84 3.70 15.84
C ALA A 271 14.66 4.60 16.25
N PHE A 272 13.69 4.05 16.97
CA PHE A 272 12.54 4.78 17.50
C PHE A 272 12.89 5.47 18.82
N LYS A 273 12.64 6.78 18.90
CA LYS A 273 12.82 7.60 20.08
C LYS A 273 11.44 8.03 20.60
N PRO A 274 10.90 7.39 21.63
CA PRO A 274 9.60 7.75 22.17
C PRO A 274 9.64 9.15 22.77
N ALA A 275 8.62 9.96 22.48
CA ALA A 275 8.40 11.28 23.05
C ALA A 275 7.22 11.28 24.03
N VAL A 276 6.15 10.57 23.70
CA VAL A 276 4.94 10.44 24.53
C VAL A 276 4.55 8.96 24.60
N LYS A 277 4.21 8.50 25.80
CA LYS A 277 3.64 7.17 26.03
C LYS A 277 2.59 7.24 27.14
N PHE A 278 1.42 6.64 26.90
CA PHE A 278 0.39 6.47 27.93
C PHE A 278 -0.40 5.17 27.71
N GLY A 279 -1.04 4.68 28.77
CA GLY A 279 -1.87 3.47 28.71
C GLY A 279 -1.19 2.16 29.16
N GLU A 280 0.03 2.21 29.73
CA GLU A 280 0.72 1.04 30.28
C GLU A 280 0.15 0.50 31.60
N GLU A 281 -0.81 1.20 32.22
CA GLU A 281 -1.37 0.75 33.50
C GLU A 281 -2.14 -0.56 33.33
N GLU A 282 -1.85 -1.55 34.18
CA GLU A 282 -2.49 -2.87 34.17
C GLU A 282 -4.03 -2.74 34.20
N GLY A 283 -4.66 -2.96 33.04
CA GLY A 283 -6.12 -2.90 32.87
C GLY A 283 -6.64 -1.77 31.97
N GLY A 284 -5.77 -0.89 31.47
CA GLY A 284 -6.12 0.10 30.45
C GLY A 284 -6.40 -0.56 29.09
N GLY A 285 -7.61 -0.42 28.58
CA GLY A 285 -7.99 -0.94 27.26
C GLY A 285 -7.42 -0.14 26.07
N VAL A 286 -6.49 0.81 26.28
CA VAL A 286 -5.92 1.69 25.25
C VAL A 286 -4.44 1.91 25.54
N GLU A 287 -3.58 1.73 24.54
CA GLU A 287 -2.17 2.09 24.56
C GLU A 287 -1.87 3.09 23.43
N TYR A 288 -1.12 4.15 23.73
CA TYR A 288 -0.65 5.12 22.74
C TYR A 288 0.83 5.39 22.92
N VAL A 289 1.53 5.47 21.79
CA VAL A 289 2.94 5.83 21.73
C VAL A 289 3.16 6.80 20.57
N GLU A 290 3.85 7.89 20.84
CA GLU A 290 4.32 8.84 19.84
C GLU A 290 5.81 9.08 20.00
N GLY A 291 6.51 9.21 18.89
CA GLY A 291 7.94 9.44 18.86
C GLY A 291 8.46 9.50 17.44
N ASP A 292 9.76 9.67 17.30
CA ASP A 292 10.39 9.83 16.00
C ASP A 292 11.24 8.59 15.65
N VAL A 293 11.17 8.16 14.39
CA VAL A 293 12.10 7.18 13.83
C VAL A 293 13.19 7.91 13.07
N PHE A 294 14.43 7.65 13.47
CA PHE A 294 15.64 8.04 12.74
C PHE A 294 16.46 6.79 12.44
N ASN A 295 16.21 6.17 11.30
CA ASN A 295 16.92 4.95 10.90
C ASN A 295 18.27 5.28 10.22
N ASP A 296 19.16 5.91 11.00
CA ASP A 296 20.53 6.29 10.65
C ASP A 296 21.51 5.13 10.95
N THR A 297 21.32 3.98 10.32
CA THR A 297 22.29 2.88 10.46
C THR A 297 23.64 3.30 9.86
N ALA A 298 24.72 3.18 10.64
CA ALA A 298 26.09 3.65 10.32
C ALA A 298 26.80 2.86 9.20
N GLU A 299 26.05 2.07 8.44
CA GLU A 299 26.58 1.19 7.40
C GLU A 299 26.76 1.97 6.09
N PRO A 300 27.83 1.69 5.33
CA PRO A 300 28.20 2.50 4.19
C PRO A 300 27.10 2.52 3.13
N ASP A 301 26.79 3.72 2.62
CA ASP A 301 26.01 3.88 1.40
C ASP A 301 26.56 2.93 0.34
N SER A 302 25.66 2.23 -0.33
CA SER A 302 26.05 1.27 -1.35
C SER A 302 26.92 2.01 -2.38
N ARG A 303 27.98 1.38 -2.91
CA ARG A 303 28.78 1.96 -4.02
C ARG A 303 27.92 2.35 -5.24
N PHE A 304 26.68 1.84 -5.32
CA PHE A 304 25.68 2.23 -6.31
C PHE A 304 24.90 3.51 -5.96
N GLU A 305 24.80 3.91 -4.69
CA GLU A 305 24.18 5.17 -4.23
C GLU A 305 25.18 6.35 -4.21
N VAL A 306 26.45 6.08 -3.90
CA VAL A 306 27.52 7.10 -3.80
C VAL A 306 27.70 7.90 -5.10
N GLN A 307 27.32 7.34 -6.26
CA GLN A 307 27.47 8.00 -7.55
C GLN A 307 26.39 9.06 -7.84
N ALA A 308 25.28 9.10 -7.07
CA ALA A 308 24.21 10.08 -7.22
C ALA A 308 24.41 11.33 -6.33
N GLY A 309 25.00 11.17 -5.15
CA GLY A 309 25.06 12.23 -4.14
C GLY A 309 26.28 13.15 -4.18
N ASN A 310 27.36 12.80 -4.90
CA ASN A 310 28.67 13.44 -4.65
C ASN A 310 29.49 13.80 -5.91
N MET A 311 28.86 14.40 -6.93
CA MET A 311 29.60 15.15 -7.94
C MET A 311 29.20 16.62 -7.93
N LYS A 312 29.97 17.42 -7.19
CA LYS A 312 30.20 18.83 -7.55
C LYS A 312 30.51 18.87 -9.04
N ARG A 313 29.66 19.58 -9.80
CA ARG A 313 29.92 20.00 -11.19
C ARG A 313 31.26 20.75 -11.19
N ASP A 314 32.34 20.09 -11.58
CA ASP A 314 33.56 20.75 -12.07
C ASP A 314 34.60 19.73 -12.57
N VAL A 315 34.20 18.66 -13.28
CA VAL A 315 35.15 17.92 -14.13
C VAL A 315 34.46 17.43 -15.39
N VAL A 316 34.96 17.90 -16.52
CA VAL A 316 34.61 17.46 -17.88
C VAL A 316 35.07 16.02 -18.08
N GLY A 317 34.14 15.12 -18.40
CA GLY A 317 34.43 13.81 -19.00
C GLY A 317 34.40 12.61 -18.05
N GLY A 318 33.25 11.93 -17.99
CA GLY A 318 33.12 10.65 -17.28
C GLY A 318 31.71 10.09 -17.40
N GLY A 319 31.39 9.48 -18.54
CA GLY A 319 30.11 8.82 -18.77
C GLY A 319 29.91 7.63 -17.83
N GLY A 320 28.82 7.65 -17.08
CA GLY A 320 28.39 6.58 -16.19
C GLY A 320 27.00 6.85 -15.61
N GLY A 321 26.09 7.38 -16.43
CA GLY A 321 24.72 7.67 -16.01
C GLY A 321 23.91 6.38 -15.92
N LYS A 322 23.77 5.83 -14.71
CA LYS A 322 22.55 5.09 -14.37
C LYS A 322 21.48 6.14 -14.13
N VAL A 323 20.40 6.07 -14.92
CA VAL A 323 19.19 6.84 -14.68
C VAL A 323 18.71 6.46 -13.28
N ASP A 324 18.74 7.42 -12.38
CA ASP A 324 18.02 7.31 -11.12
C ASP A 324 16.53 7.15 -11.48
N ILE A 325 16.00 5.92 -11.37
CA ILE A 325 14.60 5.65 -11.74
C ILE A 325 13.65 6.44 -10.81
N GLU A 326 14.08 6.73 -9.59
CA GLU A 326 13.31 7.47 -8.58
C GLU A 326 13.36 8.98 -8.88
N GLY A 327 14.53 9.50 -9.24
CA GLY A 327 14.69 10.85 -9.78
C GLY A 327 14.01 11.04 -11.15
N ALA A 328 14.00 10.00 -11.99
CA ALA A 328 13.41 10.02 -13.33
C ALA A 328 11.89 9.86 -13.31
N SER A 329 11.29 9.13 -12.35
CA SER A 329 9.84 9.09 -12.18
C SER A 329 9.32 10.44 -11.69
N ASN A 330 9.98 11.03 -10.69
CA ASN A 330 9.64 12.36 -10.20
C ASN A 330 9.86 13.43 -11.29
N SER A 331 10.96 13.35 -12.06
CA SER A 331 11.22 14.26 -13.19
C SER A 331 10.29 14.04 -14.38
N ALA A 332 9.85 12.81 -14.65
CA ALA A 332 8.91 12.50 -15.73
C ALA A 332 7.49 12.96 -15.38
N LEU A 333 7.12 12.98 -14.11
CA LEU A 333 5.85 13.50 -13.61
C LEU A 333 5.87 15.03 -13.42
N ASP A 334 7.01 15.62 -13.03
CA ASP A 334 7.22 17.07 -12.97
C ASP A 334 7.04 17.75 -14.34
N ALA A 335 7.32 17.03 -15.43
CA ALA A 335 7.07 17.49 -16.80
C ALA A 335 5.58 17.74 -17.10
N PHE A 336 4.66 17.12 -16.36
CA PHE A 336 3.21 17.35 -16.45
C PHE A 336 2.70 18.42 -15.47
N GLY A 337 3.53 18.84 -14.50
CA GLY A 337 3.15 19.63 -13.34
C GLY A 337 3.83 20.98 -13.20
N GLN A 338 4.28 21.63 -14.29
CA GLN A 338 4.91 22.96 -14.20
C GLN A 338 3.96 24.04 -13.67
N GLN A 339 3.86 24.16 -12.35
CA GLN A 339 3.82 25.44 -11.65
C GLN A 339 5.08 25.53 -10.78
N LYS A 340 6.08 26.21 -11.36
CA LYS A 340 7.25 26.87 -10.76
C LYS A 340 7.37 26.72 -9.24
N LYS A 341 8.17 25.77 -8.77
CA LYS A 341 8.59 25.67 -7.37
C LYS A 341 9.93 26.39 -7.22
N ASP A 342 9.92 27.51 -6.51
CA ASP A 342 11.12 28.27 -6.18
C ASP A 342 12.02 27.45 -5.25
N ASN A 343 13.33 27.48 -5.53
CA ASN A 343 14.37 26.91 -4.68
C ASN A 343 14.38 27.66 -3.34
N HIS A 344 14.07 26.98 -2.24
CA HIS A 344 14.35 27.46 -0.90
C HIS A 344 15.35 26.53 -0.21
N ASP A 345 16.53 27.07 0.03
CA ASP A 345 17.59 26.45 0.83
C ASP A 345 17.20 26.45 2.32
N GLY A 346 17.40 25.30 2.98
CA GLY A 346 17.76 25.19 4.40
C GLY A 346 16.76 25.71 5.44
N GLU A 347 15.67 25.00 5.68
CA GLU A 347 14.99 24.98 6.97
C GLU A 347 14.74 23.53 7.41
N ASP A 348 14.78 23.33 8.72
CA ASP A 348 14.52 22.08 9.45
C ASP A 348 13.06 21.67 9.23
N GLY A 349 12.78 21.13 8.04
CA GLY A 349 11.41 20.88 7.59
C GLY A 349 10.75 19.81 8.46
N ASP A 350 9.48 20.05 8.81
CA ASP A 350 8.64 19.12 9.57
C ASP A 350 8.78 17.69 9.02
N LEU A 351 9.01 16.73 9.93
CA LEU A 351 9.07 15.32 9.58
C LEU A 351 7.74 14.86 8.97
N HIS A 352 7.80 13.86 8.11
CA HIS A 352 6.58 13.16 7.72
C HIS A 352 5.90 12.59 8.98
N VAL A 353 4.58 12.59 9.03
CA VAL A 353 3.82 12.00 10.15
C VAL A 353 3.16 10.72 9.67
N ILE A 354 3.56 9.58 10.24
CA ILE A 354 2.89 8.30 10.04
C ILE A 354 2.01 8.03 11.26
N THR A 355 0.73 7.92 10.99
CA THR A 355 -0.27 7.62 11.99
C THR A 355 -0.73 6.18 11.82
N VAL A 356 -0.73 5.41 12.90
CA VAL A 356 -1.20 4.02 12.92
C VAL A 356 -2.20 3.81 14.05
N GLY A 357 -3.35 3.22 13.75
CA GLY A 357 -4.37 2.87 14.72
C GLY A 357 -4.91 1.47 14.50
N THR A 358 -5.13 0.73 15.58
CA THR A 358 -5.94 -0.50 15.56
C THR A 358 -6.92 -0.58 16.74
N GLY A 359 -8.08 -1.20 16.49
CA GLY A 359 -9.16 -1.39 17.47
C GLY A 359 -9.39 -2.87 17.80
N GLY A 360 -10.40 -3.14 18.64
CA GLY A 360 -10.88 -4.50 18.92
C GLY A 360 -9.83 -5.44 19.54
N GLY A 361 -8.81 -4.90 20.20
CA GLY A 361 -7.71 -5.65 20.82
C GLY A 361 -6.57 -6.01 19.86
N GLY A 362 -6.52 -5.42 18.66
CA GLY A 362 -5.40 -5.58 17.74
C GLY A 362 -4.08 -5.00 18.29
N ALA A 363 -2.96 -5.60 17.92
CA ALA A 363 -1.63 -5.09 18.23
C ALA A 363 -1.08 -4.21 17.10
N VAL A 364 -0.26 -3.22 17.45
CA VAL A 364 0.59 -2.49 16.50
C VAL A 364 2.01 -2.94 16.70
N SER A 365 2.72 -3.31 15.63
CA SER A 365 4.16 -3.54 15.70
C SER A 365 4.92 -2.61 14.79
N LEU A 366 6.05 -2.09 15.28
CA LEU A 366 6.95 -1.23 14.53
C LEU A 366 8.34 -1.88 14.44
N GLU A 367 8.80 -2.09 13.22
CA GLU A 367 10.11 -2.64 12.91
C GLU A 367 10.85 -1.73 11.93
N THR A 368 12.18 -1.68 12.03
CA THR A 368 13.04 -1.07 11.00
C THR A 368 13.92 -2.13 10.38
N LEU A 369 14.10 -2.08 9.06
CA LEU A 369 15.00 -3.03 8.40
C LEU A 369 16.45 -2.58 8.50
N GLU A 370 17.33 -3.57 8.73
CA GLU A 370 18.77 -3.43 8.52
C GLU A 370 19.12 -3.54 7.04
N TRP A 371 20.28 -3.01 6.62
CA TRP A 371 20.66 -2.93 5.20
C TRP A 371 20.60 -4.27 4.46
N MET A 372 21.03 -5.37 5.10
CA MET A 372 21.01 -6.70 4.47
C MET A 372 19.60 -7.21 4.29
N GLU A 373 18.68 -6.86 5.19
CA GLU A 373 17.28 -7.24 5.08
C GLU A 373 16.60 -6.44 3.98
N THR A 374 16.89 -5.14 3.86
CA THR A 374 16.48 -4.29 2.73
C THR A 374 16.94 -4.89 1.40
N ILE A 375 18.23 -5.27 1.29
CA ILE A 375 18.77 -5.89 0.07
C ILE A 375 18.10 -7.24 -0.20
N LYS A 376 18.02 -8.13 0.79
CA LYS A 376 17.36 -9.44 0.62
C LYS A 376 15.92 -9.27 0.14
N ARG A 377 15.19 -8.27 0.65
CA ARG A 377 13.83 -7.95 0.21
C ARG A 377 13.82 -7.43 -1.23
N ARG A 378 14.68 -6.46 -1.57
CA ARG A 378 14.76 -5.86 -2.91
C ARG A 378 15.10 -6.86 -4.00
N PHE A 379 15.92 -7.88 -3.68
CA PHE A 379 16.32 -8.93 -4.62
C PHE A 379 15.50 -10.22 -4.51
N GLY A 380 14.45 -10.27 -3.68
CA GLY A 380 13.65 -11.48 -3.47
C GLY A 380 14.46 -12.66 -2.90
N MET A 381 15.61 -12.38 -2.28
CA MET A 381 16.51 -13.37 -1.66
C MET A 381 16.16 -13.64 -0.20
N GLY A 382 15.31 -12.81 0.40
CA GLY A 382 14.70 -13.11 1.68
C GLY A 382 13.62 -14.16 1.46
N GLY A 383 13.88 -15.41 1.85
CA GLY A 383 12.79 -16.30 2.21
C GLY A 383 11.98 -15.59 3.28
N ARG A 384 10.74 -15.26 2.99
CA ARG A 384 9.81 -14.73 3.98
C ARG A 384 8.93 -15.84 4.46
#